data_AF-S8H1F6-F1
#
_entry.id   AF-S8H1F6-F1
#
_cell.length_a   1.000
_cell.length_b   1.000
_cell.length_c   1.000
_cell.angle_alpha   90.00
_cell.angle_beta   90.00
_cell.angle_gamma   90.00
#
_symmetry.space_group_name_H-M   'P 1'
#
loop_
_entity.id
_entity.type
_entity.pdbx_description
1 polymer ?
#
loop_
_entity_poly.entity_id
_entity_poly.type
_entity_poly.pdbx_seq_one_letter_code
_entity_poly.pdbx_strand_id
1 'polypeptide(L)'
;MIKHYHIRDVGDYINWIYFFHAWGFQPKFASIVEVHDCDACRTAWLHTFSREDASKAAEAMRLHREAKRMLSRLDADFRTHALFLLADANADGDDLILDETHLPLLRQQTSDGGENAYRCLSDFVRPLSSGIKDQVGLFATTVDAEMEEMYQTDDYRRLLVQTLSDRLAEATAERLHAEVRRSIWGYAPEEHLCTKELLEGNYQGIRPAVGYPSLPDISVNFILDRLIDLKQIGIRLTENGMMQPHASVSGLMLSHPAARYFAVGKIGTDQLADYARRRSLPLEQIEKFLANNL
;
A
#
# COMPACT_ATOMS: atom_id res chain seq x y z
N MET A 1 12.36 -3.50 12.72
CA MET A 1 11.35 -3.30 13.79
C MET A 1 10.09 -4.05 13.42
N ILE A 2 9.52 -4.83 14.33
CA ILE A 2 8.26 -5.55 14.12
C ILE A 2 7.19 -4.92 15.04
N LYS A 3 5.97 -4.77 14.52
CA LYS A 3 4.80 -4.35 15.28
C LYS A 3 3.63 -5.28 15.01
N HIS A 4 2.80 -5.45 16.03
CA HIS A 4 1.55 -6.20 15.97
C HIS A 4 0.44 -5.27 16.43
N TYR A 5 -0.67 -5.26 15.70
CA TYR A 5 -1.81 -4.42 16.03
C TYR A 5 -3.05 -5.29 16.23
N HIS A 6 -3.89 -4.87 17.16
CA HIS A 6 -5.27 -5.34 17.15
C HIS A 6 -5.96 -4.76 15.90
N ILE A 7 -6.92 -5.51 15.35
CA ILE A 7 -7.74 -5.06 14.20
C ILE A 7 -8.46 -3.75 14.55
N ARG A 8 -8.91 -3.60 15.80
CA ARG A 8 -9.53 -2.35 16.28
C ARG A 8 -8.61 -1.13 16.22
N ASP A 9 -7.29 -1.31 16.29
CA ASP A 9 -6.31 -0.21 16.30
C ASP A 9 -5.98 0.31 14.90
N VAL A 10 -6.31 -0.49 13.87
CA VAL A 10 -6.12 -0.15 12.45
C VAL A 10 -7.44 0.08 11.72
N GLY A 11 -8.58 -0.29 12.32
CA GLY A 11 -9.90 -0.23 11.68
C GLY A 11 -10.28 1.15 11.14
N ASP A 12 -9.89 2.22 11.84
CA ASP A 12 -10.13 3.59 11.38
C ASP A 12 -9.35 3.92 10.10
N TYR A 13 -8.21 3.27 9.87
CA TYR A 13 -7.35 3.49 8.71
C TYR A 13 -7.81 2.73 7.45
N ILE A 14 -8.95 2.02 7.52
CA ILE A 14 -9.50 1.33 6.36
C ILE A 14 -10.03 2.34 5.35
N ASN A 15 -9.47 2.30 4.14
CA ASN A 15 -10.06 2.99 3.00
C ASN A 15 -11.24 2.18 2.42
N TRP A 16 -12.44 2.54 2.86
CA TRP A 16 -13.68 1.87 2.47
C TRP A 16 -14.10 2.08 1.01
N ILE A 17 -13.54 3.06 0.30
CA ILE A 17 -13.82 3.24 -1.14
C ILE A 17 -13.41 1.98 -1.90
N TYR A 18 -12.22 1.46 -1.62
CA TYR A 18 -11.73 0.24 -2.27
C TYR A 18 -12.44 -1.03 -1.79
N PHE A 19 -12.88 -1.06 -0.52
CA PHE A 19 -13.75 -2.14 -0.04
C PHE A 19 -15.02 -2.20 -0.89
N PHE A 20 -15.73 -1.08 -1.02
CA PHE A 20 -16.96 -1.01 -1.80
C PHE A 20 -16.74 -1.30 -3.29
N HIS A 21 -15.62 -0.82 -3.86
CA HIS A 21 -15.25 -1.12 -5.24
C HIS A 21 -15.09 -2.63 -5.48
N ALA A 22 -14.46 -3.37 -4.57
CA ALA A 22 -14.33 -4.82 -4.66
C ALA A 22 -15.70 -5.55 -4.66
N TRP A 23 -16.72 -4.92 -4.10
CA TRP A 23 -18.11 -5.38 -4.10
C TRP A 23 -18.96 -4.77 -5.23
N GLY A 24 -18.34 -4.11 -6.21
CA GLY A 24 -19.04 -3.54 -7.37
C GLY A 24 -19.81 -2.24 -7.10
N PHE A 25 -19.59 -1.60 -5.94
CA PHE A 25 -20.21 -0.32 -5.61
C PHE A 25 -19.39 0.85 -6.15
N GLN A 26 -20.11 1.90 -6.58
CA GLN A 26 -19.49 3.18 -6.91
C GLN A 26 -18.93 3.87 -5.65
N PRO A 27 -17.85 4.67 -5.75
CA PRO A 27 -17.21 5.34 -4.61
C PRO A 27 -18.16 6.16 -3.73
N LYS A 28 -19.22 6.75 -4.31
CA LYS A 28 -20.21 7.56 -3.58
C LYS A 28 -20.87 6.82 -2.40
N PHE A 29 -21.00 5.49 -2.48
CA PHE A 29 -21.60 4.69 -1.42
C PHE A 29 -20.69 4.51 -0.20
N ALA A 30 -19.38 4.72 -0.35
CA ALA A 30 -18.43 4.66 0.75
C ALA A 30 -18.62 5.79 1.77
N SER A 31 -19.32 6.88 1.41
CA SER A 31 -19.66 7.97 2.32
C SER A 31 -20.45 7.54 3.57
N ILE A 32 -21.03 6.33 3.58
CA ILE A 32 -21.70 5.76 4.77
C ILE A 32 -20.78 5.70 6.00
N VAL A 33 -19.46 5.68 5.81
CA VAL A 33 -18.49 5.63 6.91
C VAL A 33 -18.40 6.95 7.68
N GLU A 34 -18.76 8.06 7.04
CA GLU A 34 -18.81 9.39 7.66
C GLU A 34 -20.13 9.59 8.44
N VAL A 35 -21.08 8.66 8.32
CA VAL A 35 -22.39 8.75 8.95
C VAL A 35 -22.31 8.23 10.37
N HIS A 36 -22.66 9.09 11.33
CA HIS A 36 -22.79 8.72 12.73
C HIS A 36 -23.73 7.50 12.90
N ASP A 37 -23.39 6.60 13.82
CA ASP A 37 -24.08 5.33 14.03
C ASP A 37 -25.43 5.52 14.76
N CYS A 38 -26.37 6.21 14.10
CA CYS A 38 -27.73 6.44 14.58
C CYS A 38 -28.75 6.22 13.47
N ASP A 39 -29.96 5.80 13.82
CA ASP A 39 -31.00 5.50 12.82
C ASP A 39 -31.41 6.75 12.04
N ALA A 40 -31.58 7.90 12.71
CA ALA A 40 -31.90 9.16 12.04
C ALA A 40 -30.81 9.57 11.02
N CYS A 41 -29.54 9.39 11.38
CA CYS A 41 -28.37 9.71 10.56
C CYS A 41 -28.33 8.83 9.30
N ARG A 42 -28.56 7.52 9.48
CA ARG A 42 -28.61 6.53 8.40
C ARG A 42 -29.78 6.79 7.45
N THR A 43 -30.96 7.09 7.99
CA THR A 43 -32.13 7.46 7.19
C THR A 43 -31.86 8.72 6.39
N ALA A 44 -31.27 9.75 7.01
CA ALA A 44 -30.88 10.97 6.31
C ALA A 44 -29.90 10.69 5.16
N TRP A 45 -28.89 9.85 5.39
CA TRP A 45 -27.95 9.43 4.34
C TRP A 45 -28.64 8.68 3.19
N LEU A 46 -29.58 7.77 3.47
CA LEU A 46 -30.34 7.11 2.39
C LEU A 46 -31.13 8.11 1.53
N HIS A 47 -31.64 9.18 2.14
CA HIS A 47 -32.38 10.23 1.44
C HIS A 47 -31.49 11.15 0.57
N THR A 48 -30.16 11.08 0.67
CA THR A 48 -29.27 11.83 -0.23
C THR A 48 -29.15 11.19 -1.62
N PHE A 49 -29.62 9.95 -1.78
CA PHE A 49 -29.54 9.22 -3.04
C PHE A 49 -30.82 9.33 -3.86
N SER A 50 -30.67 9.25 -5.18
CA SER A 50 -31.80 9.19 -6.11
C SER A 50 -32.65 7.94 -5.85
N ARG A 51 -33.90 7.95 -6.34
CA ARG A 51 -34.76 6.75 -6.27
C ARG A 51 -34.13 5.52 -6.94
N GLU A 52 -33.35 5.72 -8.00
CA GLU A 52 -32.66 4.66 -8.73
C GLU A 52 -31.52 4.04 -7.90
N ASP A 53 -30.83 4.86 -7.09
CA ASP A 53 -29.71 4.43 -6.25
C ASP A 53 -30.15 3.93 -4.87
N ALA A 54 -31.39 4.20 -4.43
CA ALA A 54 -31.86 3.93 -3.07
C ALA A 54 -31.69 2.45 -2.63
N SER A 55 -31.98 1.50 -3.52
CA SER A 55 -31.80 0.06 -3.24
C SER A 55 -30.32 -0.29 -3.02
N LYS A 56 -29.44 0.23 -3.87
CA LYS A 56 -27.98 0.04 -3.76
C LYS A 56 -27.42 0.71 -2.50
N ALA A 57 -27.91 1.90 -2.15
CA ALA A 57 -27.51 2.58 -0.92
C ALA A 57 -27.87 1.75 0.33
N ALA A 58 -29.08 1.18 0.37
CA ALA A 58 -29.50 0.30 1.46
C ALA A 58 -28.65 -0.98 1.55
N GLU A 59 -28.29 -1.57 0.41
CA GLU A 59 -27.39 -2.72 0.36
C GLU A 59 -25.97 -2.37 0.83
N ALA A 60 -25.41 -1.25 0.38
CA ALA A 60 -24.10 -0.77 0.81
C ALA A 60 -24.06 -0.54 2.33
N MET A 61 -25.12 0.02 2.91
CA MET A 61 -25.24 0.20 4.36
C MET A 61 -25.29 -1.15 5.10
N ARG A 62 -26.03 -2.14 4.56
CA ARG A 62 -26.08 -3.49 5.13
C ARG A 62 -24.70 -4.15 5.09
N LEU A 63 -24.04 -4.10 3.94
CA LEU A 63 -22.70 -4.66 3.74
C LEU A 63 -21.69 -4.03 4.70
N HIS A 64 -21.66 -2.71 4.85
CA HIS A 64 -20.77 -2.03 5.80
C HIS A 64 -21.04 -2.46 7.26
N ARG A 65 -22.32 -2.62 7.63
CA ARG A 65 -22.68 -3.11 8.98
C ARG A 65 -22.18 -4.53 9.22
N GLU A 66 -22.31 -5.40 8.23
CA GLU A 66 -21.82 -6.78 8.28
C GLU A 66 -20.30 -6.83 8.34
N ALA A 67 -19.62 -5.99 7.56
CA ALA A 67 -18.18 -5.81 7.58
C ALA A 67 -17.67 -5.37 8.96
N LYS A 68 -18.26 -4.33 9.57
CA LYS A 68 -17.90 -3.89 10.94
C LYS A 68 -18.09 -5.00 11.99
N ARG A 69 -19.18 -5.78 11.87
CA ARG A 69 -19.41 -6.93 12.76
C ARG A 69 -18.39 -8.03 12.55
N MET A 70 -18.00 -8.29 11.30
CA MET A 70 -16.97 -9.27 10.98
C MET A 70 -15.61 -8.83 11.55
N LEU A 71 -15.21 -7.57 11.34
CA LEU A 71 -14.00 -6.98 11.95
C LEU A 71 -13.98 -7.13 13.47
N SER A 72 -15.10 -6.85 14.14
CA SER A 72 -15.21 -6.99 15.59
C SER A 72 -15.06 -8.44 16.07
N ARG A 73 -15.50 -9.42 15.27
CA ARG A 73 -15.32 -10.84 15.57
C ARG A 73 -13.87 -11.27 15.36
N LEU A 74 -13.29 -10.87 14.23
CA LEU A 74 -11.91 -11.17 13.87
C LEU A 74 -10.93 -10.63 14.91
N ASP A 75 -11.18 -9.44 15.46
CA ASP A 75 -10.31 -8.78 16.44
C ASP A 75 -10.08 -9.58 17.74
N ALA A 76 -10.96 -10.52 18.07
CA ALA A 76 -10.75 -11.39 19.23
C ALA A 76 -9.57 -12.34 19.00
N ASP A 77 -9.48 -12.90 17.79
CA ASP A 77 -8.64 -14.07 17.49
C ASP A 77 -7.44 -13.72 16.60
N PHE A 78 -7.51 -12.61 15.85
CA PHE A 78 -6.52 -12.27 14.81
C PHE A 78 -5.91 -10.87 15.00
N ARG A 79 -4.73 -10.70 14.43
CA ARG A 79 -3.92 -9.48 14.44
C ARG A 79 -3.50 -9.10 13.03
N THR A 80 -2.98 -7.88 12.93
CA THR A 80 -2.21 -7.45 11.78
C THR A 80 -0.76 -7.18 12.18
N HIS A 81 0.14 -7.31 11.23
CA HIS A 81 1.58 -7.32 11.47
C HIS A 81 2.23 -6.29 10.56
N ALA A 82 3.25 -5.63 11.08
CA ALA A 82 4.08 -4.69 10.35
C ALA A 82 5.54 -4.96 10.63
N LEU A 83 6.34 -4.83 9.59
CA LEU A 83 7.79 -4.90 9.59
C LEU A 83 8.30 -3.61 8.97
N PHE A 84 9.25 -2.96 9.63
CA PHE A 84 9.81 -1.69 9.20
C PHE A 84 11.32 -1.65 9.45
N LEU A 85 12.08 -1.13 8.49
CA LEU A 85 13.48 -0.79 8.61
C LEU A 85 13.70 0.62 8.08
N LEU A 86 14.33 1.49 8.86
CA LEU A 86 14.87 2.74 8.36
C LEU A 86 16.34 2.51 8.01
N ALA A 87 16.64 2.49 6.71
CA ALA A 87 17.98 2.21 6.21
C ALA A 87 18.70 3.51 5.83
N ASP A 88 20.01 3.55 6.05
CA ASP A 88 20.87 4.55 5.43
C ASP A 88 20.81 4.33 3.90
N ALA A 89 20.60 5.42 3.17
CA ALA A 89 20.34 5.34 1.75
C ALA A 89 20.91 6.54 0.98
N ASN A 90 21.30 6.30 -0.27
CA ASN A 90 21.58 7.34 -1.24
C ASN A 90 21.16 6.89 -2.64
N ALA A 91 20.87 7.86 -3.52
CA ALA A 91 20.61 7.56 -4.93
C ALA A 91 21.90 7.49 -5.74
N ASP A 92 22.00 6.53 -6.66
CA ASP A 92 23.02 6.50 -7.70
C ASP A 92 22.34 6.27 -9.06
N GLY A 93 22.11 7.37 -9.78
CA GLY A 93 21.25 7.37 -10.96
C GLY A 93 19.82 6.92 -10.65
N ASP A 94 19.38 5.85 -11.32
CA ASP A 94 18.05 5.25 -11.14
C ASP A 94 18.03 4.14 -10.08
N ASP A 95 19.05 4.06 -9.22
CA ASP A 95 19.13 3.09 -8.12
C ASP A 95 19.03 3.78 -6.77
N LEU A 96 18.52 3.05 -5.78
CA LEU A 96 18.78 3.31 -4.37
C LEU A 96 19.86 2.36 -3.86
N ILE A 97 20.87 2.92 -3.21
CA ILE A 97 21.87 2.17 -2.45
C ILE A 97 21.38 2.12 -1.02
N LEU A 98 20.91 0.96 -0.58
CA LEU A 98 20.37 0.70 0.76
C LEU A 98 21.40 -0.13 1.52
N ASP A 99 22.15 0.49 2.42
CA ASP A 99 23.40 -0.05 2.96
C ASP A 99 24.35 -0.48 1.81
N GLU A 100 24.53 -1.79 1.58
CA GLU A 100 25.36 -2.37 0.51
C GLU A 100 24.52 -2.98 -0.63
N THR A 101 23.18 -2.84 -0.57
CA THR A 101 22.26 -3.43 -1.54
C THR A 101 21.77 -2.39 -2.54
N HIS A 102 21.94 -2.69 -3.83
CA HIS A 102 21.32 -1.94 -4.89
C HIS A 102 19.85 -2.34 -5.04
N LEU A 103 18.96 -1.35 -5.04
CA LEU A 103 17.56 -1.46 -5.44
C LEU A 103 17.35 -0.63 -6.70
N PRO A 104 17.40 -1.26 -7.90
CA PRO A 104 17.13 -0.58 -9.15
C PRO A 104 15.68 -0.15 -9.28
N LEU A 105 15.46 1.08 -9.74
CA LEU A 105 14.16 1.68 -10.01
C LEU A 105 14.01 2.01 -11.51
N LEU A 106 12.77 2.32 -11.89
CA LEU A 106 12.38 2.71 -13.24
C LEU A 106 12.07 4.21 -13.27
N ARG A 107 12.40 4.82 -14.40
CA ARG A 107 12.12 6.23 -14.71
C ARG A 107 11.07 6.33 -15.79
N GLN A 108 10.13 7.27 -15.66
CA GLN A 108 9.18 7.59 -16.73
C GLN A 108 9.93 7.90 -18.05
N GLN A 109 9.38 7.46 -19.18
CA GLN A 109 9.90 7.82 -20.52
C GLN A 109 8.86 8.52 -21.40
N THR A 110 7.66 8.80 -20.86
CA THR A 110 6.66 9.67 -21.47
C THR A 110 6.36 10.85 -20.55
N SER A 111 6.28 12.04 -21.15
CA SER A 111 5.86 13.25 -20.44
C SER A 111 4.35 13.22 -20.20
N ASP A 112 3.93 13.57 -18.99
CA ASP A 112 2.53 13.82 -18.63
C ASP A 112 2.08 15.25 -18.98
N GLY A 113 2.89 16.02 -19.70
CA GLY A 113 2.62 17.41 -20.08
C GLY A 113 2.94 18.44 -18.98
N GLY A 114 3.50 18.03 -17.84
CA GLY A 114 3.98 18.92 -16.78
C GLY A 114 5.47 19.31 -16.91
N GLU A 115 5.86 20.41 -16.28
CA GLU A 115 7.28 20.76 -16.06
C GLU A 115 7.92 19.70 -15.13
N ASN A 116 9.08 19.15 -15.52
CA ASN A 116 9.80 17.99 -14.94
C ASN A 116 9.26 16.61 -15.36
N ALA A 117 9.48 16.30 -16.63
CA ALA A 117 8.76 15.31 -17.43
C ALA A 117 9.15 13.83 -17.27
N TYR A 118 10.12 13.44 -16.42
CA TYR A 118 10.61 12.05 -16.38
C TYR A 118 11.05 11.63 -14.97
N ARG A 119 10.08 11.27 -14.11
CA ARG A 119 10.33 10.98 -12.68
C ARG A 119 10.83 9.56 -12.46
N CYS A 120 11.74 9.42 -11.49
CA CYS A 120 12.15 8.16 -10.86
C CYS A 120 11.98 8.31 -9.34
N LEU A 121 11.71 7.21 -8.62
CA LEU A 121 11.63 7.25 -7.16
C LEU A 121 12.98 7.63 -6.51
N SER A 122 14.11 7.36 -7.18
CA SER A 122 15.45 7.73 -6.70
C SER A 122 15.66 9.25 -6.64
N ASP A 123 14.90 10.03 -7.43
CA ASP A 123 15.00 11.50 -7.47
C ASP A 123 14.63 12.14 -6.12
N PHE A 124 13.94 11.41 -5.24
CA PHE A 124 13.52 11.87 -3.91
C PHE A 124 14.48 11.49 -2.79
N VAL A 125 15.66 10.95 -3.11
CA VAL A 125 16.70 10.57 -2.16
C VAL A 125 18.00 11.27 -2.54
N ARG A 126 18.76 11.78 -1.56
CA ARG A 126 20.00 12.52 -1.87
C ARG A 126 20.96 11.65 -2.68
N PRO A 127 21.56 12.21 -3.74
CA PRO A 127 22.52 11.46 -4.54
C PRO A 127 23.78 11.16 -3.74
N LEU A 128 24.38 10.00 -3.99
CA LEU A 128 25.63 9.55 -3.35
C LEU A 128 26.76 10.58 -3.53
N SER A 129 26.80 11.23 -4.70
CA SER A 129 27.76 12.29 -5.03
C SER A 129 27.67 13.52 -4.12
N SER A 130 26.57 13.71 -3.39
CA SER A 130 26.45 14.80 -2.41
C SER A 130 27.32 14.59 -1.17
N GLY A 131 27.76 13.36 -0.90
CA GLY A 131 28.51 13.00 0.31
C GLY A 131 27.68 13.10 1.61
N ILE A 132 26.39 13.39 1.52
CA ILE A 132 25.46 13.47 2.66
C ILE A 132 24.59 12.23 2.65
N LYS A 133 24.66 11.45 3.74
CA LYS A 133 23.77 10.31 3.95
C LYS A 133 22.32 10.77 3.99
N ASP A 134 21.45 10.04 3.30
CA ASP A 134 20.00 10.15 3.41
C ASP A 134 19.44 8.84 3.99
N GLN A 135 18.13 8.72 4.06
CA GLN A 135 17.48 7.52 4.56
C GLN A 135 16.25 7.15 3.73
N VAL A 136 15.95 5.86 3.69
CA VAL A 136 14.75 5.30 3.08
C VAL A 136 14.13 4.30 4.04
N GLY A 137 12.81 4.38 4.24
CA GLY A 137 12.07 3.36 4.96
C GLY A 137 11.76 2.17 4.06
N LEU A 138 11.91 0.95 4.56
CA LEU A 138 11.44 -0.28 3.93
C LEU A 138 10.35 -0.85 4.83
N PHE A 139 9.24 -1.29 4.24
CA PHE A 139 8.14 -1.84 5.03
C PHE A 139 7.52 -3.07 4.38
N ALA A 140 6.90 -3.87 5.25
CA ALA A 140 5.90 -4.84 4.87
C ALA A 140 4.80 -4.94 5.93
N THR A 141 3.57 -5.18 5.52
CA THR A 141 2.42 -5.40 6.39
C THR A 141 1.63 -6.62 5.92
N THR A 142 0.98 -7.31 6.84
CA THR A 142 0.12 -8.46 6.55
C THR A 142 -0.90 -8.67 7.66
N VAL A 143 -1.78 -9.64 7.46
CA VAL A 143 -2.71 -10.16 8.46
C VAL A 143 -2.29 -11.58 8.88
N ASP A 144 -2.83 -12.09 9.98
CA ASP A 144 -2.72 -13.53 10.27
C ASP A 144 -3.26 -14.35 9.08
N ALA A 145 -2.45 -15.29 8.59
CA ALA A 145 -2.69 -16.03 7.35
C ALA A 145 -4.01 -16.82 7.37
N GLU A 146 -4.36 -17.33 8.54
CA GLU A 146 -5.56 -18.10 8.81
C GLU A 146 -6.85 -17.32 8.49
N MET A 147 -6.81 -15.98 8.47
CA MET A 147 -7.94 -15.16 8.05
C MET A 147 -8.36 -15.46 6.61
N GLU A 148 -7.41 -15.64 5.69
CA GLU A 148 -7.71 -15.91 4.27
C GLU A 148 -8.28 -17.31 4.02
N GLU A 149 -8.08 -18.21 4.99
CA GLU A 149 -8.55 -19.59 4.94
C GLU A 149 -9.95 -19.77 5.55
N MET A 150 -10.54 -18.74 6.14
CA MET A 150 -11.84 -18.85 6.78
C MET A 150 -13.00 -19.00 5.79
N TYR A 151 -14.09 -19.60 6.29
CA TYR A 151 -15.39 -19.70 5.61
C TYR A 151 -15.33 -20.38 4.22
N GLN A 152 -14.47 -21.39 4.02
CA GLN A 152 -14.33 -22.11 2.73
C GLN A 152 -15.64 -22.67 2.15
N THR A 153 -16.68 -22.87 2.97
CA THR A 153 -18.00 -23.39 2.55
C THR A 153 -19.08 -22.31 2.46
N ASP A 154 -18.76 -21.03 2.70
CA ASP A 154 -19.68 -19.89 2.64
C ASP A 154 -19.04 -18.78 1.79
N ASP A 155 -19.32 -18.80 0.49
CA ASP A 155 -18.69 -17.92 -0.50
C ASP A 155 -18.84 -16.43 -0.16
N TYR A 156 -19.98 -16.04 0.41
CA TYR A 156 -20.24 -14.65 0.79
C TYR A 156 -19.31 -14.23 1.95
N ARG A 157 -19.27 -15.03 3.02
CA ARG A 157 -18.42 -14.71 4.17
C ARG A 157 -16.94 -14.84 3.84
N ARG A 158 -16.57 -15.78 2.97
CA ARG A 158 -15.20 -15.91 2.46
C ARG A 158 -14.77 -14.65 1.73
N LEU A 159 -15.57 -14.20 0.75
CA LEU A 159 -15.29 -12.96 0.02
C LEU A 159 -15.23 -11.74 0.95
N LEU A 160 -16.13 -11.68 1.94
CA LEU A 160 -16.13 -10.60 2.94
C LEU A 160 -14.84 -10.57 3.74
N VAL A 161 -14.39 -11.72 4.26
CA VAL A 161 -13.14 -11.78 5.02
C VAL A 161 -11.94 -11.50 4.14
N GLN A 162 -11.87 -12.06 2.92
CA GLN A 162 -10.77 -11.78 1.99
C GLN A 162 -10.67 -10.28 1.68
N THR A 163 -11.81 -9.62 1.38
CA THR A 163 -11.83 -8.17 1.13
C THR A 163 -11.39 -7.40 2.37
N LEU A 164 -11.82 -7.81 3.57
CA LEU A 164 -11.42 -7.19 4.82
C LEU A 164 -9.93 -7.40 5.13
N SER A 165 -9.38 -8.59 4.86
CA SER A 165 -7.95 -8.88 5.00
C SER A 165 -7.12 -7.94 4.14
N ASP A 166 -7.46 -7.79 2.85
CA ASP A 166 -6.78 -6.86 1.95
C ASP A 166 -6.85 -5.41 2.48
N ARG A 167 -8.02 -5.00 2.99
CA ARG A 167 -8.18 -3.67 3.59
C ARG A 167 -7.37 -3.49 4.87
N LEU A 168 -7.25 -4.54 5.69
CA LEU A 168 -6.51 -4.51 6.94
C LEU A 168 -5.00 -4.45 6.71
N ALA A 169 -4.47 -5.12 5.69
CA ALA A 169 -3.07 -5.02 5.32
C ALA A 169 -2.69 -3.58 4.90
N GLU A 170 -3.51 -2.95 4.06
CA GLU A 170 -3.36 -1.55 3.64
C GLU A 170 -3.56 -0.56 4.82
N ALA A 171 -4.57 -0.77 5.65
CA ALA A 171 -4.83 0.05 6.84
C ALA A 171 -3.65 -0.02 7.83
N THR A 172 -3.05 -1.21 7.96
CA THR A 172 -1.84 -1.40 8.78
C THR A 172 -0.66 -0.63 8.21
N ALA A 173 -0.51 -0.58 6.87
CA ALA A 173 0.53 0.22 6.23
C ALA A 173 0.31 1.72 6.47
N GLU A 174 -0.92 2.21 6.42
CA GLU A 174 -1.25 3.61 6.73
C GLU A 174 -0.98 3.95 8.21
N ARG A 175 -1.43 3.07 9.13
CA ARG A 175 -1.19 3.22 10.56
C ARG A 175 0.29 3.27 10.87
N LEU A 176 1.07 2.33 10.33
CA LEU A 176 2.52 2.28 10.47
C LEU A 176 3.16 3.54 9.91
N HIS A 177 2.76 3.96 8.70
CA HIS A 177 3.34 5.15 8.06
C HIS A 177 3.12 6.39 8.94
N ALA A 178 1.93 6.60 9.50
CA ALA A 178 1.67 7.71 10.41
C ALA A 178 2.62 7.71 11.63
N GLU A 179 2.91 6.55 12.22
CA GLU A 179 3.90 6.45 13.32
C GLU A 179 5.31 6.71 12.86
N VAL A 180 5.67 6.26 11.64
CA VAL A 180 6.97 6.49 11.05
C VAL A 180 7.22 7.98 10.90
N ARG A 181 6.27 8.72 10.30
CA ARG A 181 6.41 10.17 10.13
C ARG A 181 6.54 10.91 11.46
N ARG A 182 5.70 10.57 12.43
CA ARG A 182 5.59 11.30 13.71
C ARG A 182 6.68 10.97 14.71
N SER A 183 7.09 9.71 14.78
CA SER A 183 7.88 9.22 15.94
C SER A 183 9.05 8.29 15.60
N ILE A 184 8.94 7.41 14.61
CA ILE A 184 10.02 6.43 14.33
C ILE A 184 11.11 7.06 13.47
N TRP A 185 10.73 7.70 12.36
CA TRP A 185 11.62 8.55 11.57
C TRP A 185 11.54 10.01 12.05
N GLY A 186 10.35 10.45 12.46
CA GLY A 186 10.21 11.68 13.23
C GLY A 186 10.40 12.97 12.43
N TYR A 187 10.21 12.95 11.11
CA TYR A 187 10.30 14.15 10.27
C TYR A 187 9.04 15.03 10.31
N ALA A 188 7.95 14.56 10.93
CA ALA A 188 6.71 15.32 11.10
C ALA A 188 6.11 15.12 12.52
N PRO A 189 6.81 15.52 13.59
CA PRO A 189 6.36 15.27 14.98
C PRO A 189 5.10 16.04 15.37
N GLU A 190 4.87 17.21 14.76
CA GLU A 190 3.71 18.09 15.01
C GLU A 190 2.51 17.76 14.10
N GLU A 191 2.52 16.62 13.40
CA GLU A 191 1.42 16.24 12.50
C GLU A 191 0.15 15.87 13.29
N HIS A 192 -0.92 16.65 13.07
CA HIS A 192 -2.25 16.45 13.66
C HIS A 192 -3.33 16.28 12.59
N LEU A 193 -3.19 15.24 11.77
CA LEU A 193 -4.18 14.89 10.74
C LEU A 193 -5.24 13.95 11.29
N CYS A 194 -6.50 14.20 10.93
CA CYS A 194 -7.57 13.23 11.11
C CYS A 194 -7.46 12.10 10.07
N THR A 195 -8.17 11.00 10.32
CA THR A 195 -8.19 9.82 9.42
C THR A 195 -8.52 10.17 7.97
N LYS A 196 -9.47 11.08 7.74
CA LYS A 196 -9.85 11.50 6.39
C LYS A 196 -8.68 12.14 5.65
N GLU A 197 -8.00 13.08 6.31
CA GLU A 197 -6.84 13.76 5.73
C GLU A 197 -5.67 12.80 5.48
N LEU A 198 -5.50 11.80 6.35
CA LEU A 198 -4.53 10.72 6.14
C LEU A 198 -4.85 9.91 4.88
N LEU A 199 -6.11 9.48 4.71
CA LEU A 199 -6.54 8.70 3.54
C LEU A 199 -6.52 9.50 2.23
N GLU A 200 -6.64 10.83 2.31
CA GLU A 200 -6.45 11.75 1.18
C GLU A 200 -4.96 11.99 0.85
N GLY A 201 -4.03 11.56 1.72
CA GLY A 201 -2.60 11.73 1.53
C GLY A 201 -2.08 13.13 1.87
N ASN A 202 -2.77 13.87 2.74
CA ASN A 202 -2.44 15.26 3.12
C ASN A 202 -1.23 15.36 4.09
N TYR A 203 -0.26 14.45 3.97
CA TYR A 203 0.96 14.41 4.76
C TYR A 203 2.22 14.57 3.90
N GLN A 204 3.34 14.90 4.55
CA GLN A 204 4.64 14.90 3.90
C GLN A 204 5.11 13.46 3.60
N GLY A 205 5.72 13.26 2.43
CA GLY A 205 6.30 11.99 2.02
C GLY A 205 5.30 11.03 1.37
N ILE A 206 5.80 9.89 0.88
CA ILE A 206 5.01 8.85 0.22
C ILE A 206 5.47 7.45 0.65
N ARG A 207 4.61 6.46 0.44
CA ARG A 207 4.91 5.03 0.66
C ARG A 207 4.64 4.19 -0.61
N PRO A 208 5.46 4.28 -1.68
CA PRO A 208 5.23 3.51 -2.90
C PRO A 208 5.33 2.02 -2.61
N ALA A 209 4.27 1.29 -2.94
CA ALA A 209 4.17 -0.15 -2.75
C ALA A 209 4.56 -0.91 -4.02
N VAL A 210 5.13 -2.10 -3.84
CA VAL A 210 5.51 -2.99 -4.94
C VAL A 210 4.26 -3.41 -5.73
N GLY A 211 4.34 -3.39 -7.07
CA GLY A 211 3.25 -3.69 -7.98
C GLY A 211 2.37 -2.47 -8.34
N TYR A 212 2.48 -1.36 -7.61
CA TYR A 212 1.75 -0.15 -7.93
C TYR A 212 2.43 0.65 -9.05
N PRO A 213 1.74 1.62 -9.69
CA PRO A 213 2.26 2.31 -10.87
C PRO A 213 3.63 3.00 -10.71
N SER A 214 4.02 3.39 -9.49
CA SER A 214 5.32 4.01 -9.19
C SER A 214 6.45 3.00 -8.95
N LEU A 215 6.12 1.74 -8.60
CA LEU A 215 7.06 0.66 -8.33
C LEU A 215 6.48 -0.66 -8.90
N PRO A 216 6.33 -0.78 -10.23
CA PRO A 216 5.47 -1.81 -10.84
C PRO A 216 6.06 -3.23 -10.82
N ASP A 217 7.38 -3.36 -10.66
CA ASP A 217 8.04 -4.67 -10.69
C ASP A 217 7.80 -5.46 -9.39
N ILE A 218 6.93 -6.47 -9.46
CA ILE A 218 6.62 -7.38 -8.35
C ILE A 218 7.86 -8.09 -7.79
N SER A 219 8.86 -8.39 -8.63
CA SER A 219 10.06 -9.11 -8.21
C SER A 219 10.96 -8.29 -7.27
N VAL A 220 10.70 -6.99 -7.09
CA VAL A 220 11.34 -6.16 -6.05
C VAL A 220 11.09 -6.74 -4.65
N ASN A 221 10.01 -7.51 -4.46
CA ASN A 221 9.76 -8.23 -3.21
C ASN A 221 10.92 -9.14 -2.80
N PHE A 222 11.64 -9.77 -3.74
CA PHE A 222 12.81 -10.59 -3.40
C PHE A 222 13.96 -9.76 -2.80
N ILE A 223 14.12 -8.51 -3.25
CA ILE A 223 15.12 -7.59 -2.69
C ILE A 223 14.69 -7.16 -1.29
N LEU A 224 13.42 -6.80 -1.11
CA LEU A 224 12.88 -6.44 0.19
C LEU A 224 12.99 -7.60 1.19
N ASP A 225 12.68 -8.83 0.77
CA ASP A 225 12.83 -10.01 1.63
C ASP A 225 14.27 -10.26 2.08
N ARG A 226 15.25 -10.06 1.20
CA ARG A 226 16.66 -10.12 1.62
C ARG A 226 17.02 -9.04 2.65
N LEU A 227 16.43 -7.86 2.56
CA LEU A 227 16.76 -6.70 3.40
C LEU A 227 16.06 -6.72 4.77
N ILE A 228 14.77 -7.08 4.80
CA ILE A 228 13.96 -6.99 6.01
C ILE A 228 13.45 -8.35 6.51
N ASP A 229 13.68 -9.44 5.79
CA ASP A 229 13.28 -10.82 6.14
C ASP A 229 11.78 -10.93 6.42
N LEU A 230 10.98 -10.99 5.35
CA LEU A 230 9.51 -10.90 5.42
C LEU A 230 8.88 -12.03 6.24
N LYS A 231 9.56 -13.18 6.31
CA LYS A 231 9.12 -14.33 7.12
C LYS A 231 9.00 -14.01 8.62
N GLN A 232 9.66 -12.96 9.10
CA GLN A 232 9.55 -12.50 10.49
C GLN A 232 8.12 -12.10 10.87
N ILE A 233 7.30 -11.70 9.89
CA ILE A 233 5.87 -11.39 10.08
C ILE A 233 4.96 -12.38 9.34
N GLY A 234 5.47 -13.57 9.03
CA GLY A 234 4.67 -14.64 8.41
C GLY A 234 4.51 -14.55 6.89
N ILE A 235 5.05 -13.52 6.25
CA ILE A 235 4.99 -13.37 4.78
C ILE A 235 6.01 -14.30 4.12
N ARG A 236 5.57 -15.02 3.09
CA ARG A 236 6.41 -15.81 2.18
C ARG A 236 6.26 -15.31 0.75
N LEU A 237 7.27 -15.52 -0.08
CA LEU A 237 7.21 -15.19 -1.50
C LEU A 237 7.02 -16.46 -2.34
N THR A 238 6.15 -16.35 -3.35
CA THR A 238 6.09 -17.34 -4.44
C THR A 238 7.31 -17.21 -5.35
N GLU A 239 7.50 -18.16 -6.26
CA GLU A 239 8.55 -18.12 -7.28
C GLU A 239 8.51 -16.87 -8.18
N ASN A 240 7.36 -16.20 -8.27
CA ASN A 240 7.15 -14.99 -9.06
C ASN A 240 7.15 -13.71 -8.21
N GLY A 241 7.50 -13.79 -6.92
CA GLY A 241 7.60 -12.63 -6.03
C GLY A 241 6.25 -12.14 -5.47
N MET A 242 5.15 -12.87 -5.70
CA MET A 242 3.87 -12.59 -5.04
C MET A 242 3.97 -12.96 -3.55
N MET A 243 3.39 -12.13 -2.68
CA MET A 243 3.36 -12.38 -1.25
C MET A 243 2.25 -13.35 -0.85
N GLN A 244 2.51 -14.12 0.20
CA GLN A 244 1.57 -15.01 0.88
C GLN A 244 1.68 -14.75 2.39
N PRO A 245 0.62 -14.33 3.10
CA PRO A 245 -0.77 -14.15 2.64
C PRO A 245 -0.95 -13.14 1.50
N HIS A 246 -2.01 -13.29 0.70
CA HIS A 246 -2.29 -12.37 -0.40
C HIS A 246 -2.52 -10.94 0.11
N ALA A 247 -3.23 -10.80 1.22
CA ALA A 247 -3.41 -9.60 2.01
C ALA A 247 -2.11 -9.18 2.69
N SER A 248 -1.15 -8.75 1.88
CA SER A 248 0.13 -8.20 2.29
C SER A 248 0.49 -7.01 1.42
N VAL A 249 1.17 -6.03 2.01
CA VAL A 249 1.67 -4.84 1.31
C VAL A 249 3.14 -4.69 1.65
N SER A 250 3.99 -4.38 0.67
CA SER A 250 5.41 -4.12 0.86
C SER A 250 5.84 -2.95 0.01
N GLY A 251 6.90 -2.25 0.41
CA GLY A 251 7.38 -1.13 -0.36
C GLY A 251 8.40 -0.26 0.36
N LEU A 252 8.51 0.97 -0.14
CA LEU A 252 9.40 1.99 0.38
C LEU A 252 8.60 3.07 1.13
N MET A 253 9.28 3.86 1.96
CA MET A 253 8.79 5.13 2.50
C MET A 253 9.84 6.20 2.21
N LEU A 254 9.42 7.29 1.58
CA LEU A 254 10.26 8.40 1.15
C LEU A 254 9.79 9.68 1.86
N SER A 255 10.68 10.35 2.57
CA SER A 255 10.35 11.50 3.43
C SER A 255 10.40 12.85 2.72
N HIS A 256 10.98 12.91 1.51
CA HIS A 256 11.22 14.17 0.80
C HIS A 256 9.91 14.95 0.59
N PRO A 257 9.85 16.26 0.90
CA PRO A 257 8.60 17.02 0.88
C PRO A 257 8.00 17.21 -0.51
N ALA A 258 8.80 17.04 -1.57
CA ALA A 258 8.34 17.04 -2.96
C ALA A 258 8.04 15.63 -3.52
N ALA A 259 8.18 14.56 -2.73
CA ALA A 259 7.88 13.21 -3.18
C ALA A 259 6.39 13.06 -3.48
N ARG A 260 6.04 12.54 -4.67
CA ARG A 260 4.65 12.36 -5.10
C ARG A 260 4.51 11.03 -5.81
N TYR A 261 3.32 10.46 -5.75
CA TYR A 261 2.98 9.29 -6.56
C TYR A 261 2.93 9.67 -8.04
N PHE A 262 3.48 8.80 -8.89
CA PHE A 262 3.41 8.90 -10.35
C PHE A 262 3.27 7.49 -10.94
N ALA A 263 2.91 7.40 -12.21
CA ALA A 263 2.94 6.15 -12.95
C ALA A 263 4.19 6.12 -13.84
N VAL A 264 5.04 5.10 -13.70
CA VAL A 264 6.21 4.89 -14.58
C VAL A 264 5.78 4.88 -16.06
N GLY A 265 4.63 4.26 -16.34
CA GLY A 265 4.10 4.18 -17.70
C GLY A 265 4.84 3.16 -18.56
N LYS A 266 4.85 3.40 -19.88
CA LYS A 266 5.56 2.56 -20.85
C LYS A 266 7.05 2.88 -20.84
N ILE A 267 7.88 1.84 -20.96
CA ILE A 267 9.34 1.93 -21.01
C ILE A 267 9.86 1.33 -22.32
N GLY A 268 10.97 1.89 -22.79
CA GLY A 268 11.68 1.49 -24.00
C GLY A 268 12.59 0.31 -23.75
N THR A 269 13.02 -0.32 -24.85
CA THR A 269 13.90 -1.49 -24.83
C THR A 269 15.28 -1.19 -24.26
N ASP A 270 15.72 0.07 -24.34
CA ASP A 270 16.97 0.56 -23.77
C ASP A 270 16.95 0.56 -22.24
N GLN A 271 15.90 1.13 -21.63
CA GLN A 271 15.72 1.12 -20.18
C GLN A 271 15.44 -0.27 -19.66
N LEU A 272 14.66 -1.08 -20.39
CA LEU A 272 14.43 -2.48 -20.04
C LEU A 272 15.75 -3.27 -19.96
N ALA A 273 16.61 -3.14 -20.97
CA ALA A 273 17.92 -3.81 -20.99
C ALA A 273 18.87 -3.30 -19.91
N ASP A 274 18.88 -1.99 -19.64
CA ASP A 274 19.63 -1.40 -18.54
C ASP A 274 19.14 -1.89 -17.17
N TYR A 275 17.82 -1.92 -16.97
CA TYR A 275 17.19 -2.40 -15.75
C TYR A 275 17.51 -3.87 -15.50
N ALA A 276 17.42 -4.73 -16.54
CA ALA A 276 17.78 -6.14 -16.43
C ALA A 276 19.24 -6.35 -16.01
N ARG A 277 20.16 -5.57 -16.60
CA ARG A 277 21.57 -5.57 -16.20
C ARG A 277 21.75 -5.15 -14.73
N ARG A 278 21.13 -4.04 -14.30
CA ARG A 278 21.21 -3.56 -12.91
C ARG A 278 20.60 -4.55 -11.92
N ARG A 279 19.51 -5.23 -12.30
CA ARG A 279 18.87 -6.30 -11.53
C ARG A 279 19.65 -7.61 -11.54
N SER A 280 20.67 -7.75 -12.40
CA SER A 280 21.41 -8.99 -12.61
C SER A 280 20.49 -10.17 -12.96
N LEU A 281 19.45 -9.91 -13.77
CA LEU A 281 18.49 -10.91 -14.23
C LEU A 281 18.47 -10.98 -15.76
N PRO A 282 18.14 -12.15 -16.35
CA PRO A 282 17.92 -12.26 -17.79
C PRO A 282 16.84 -11.30 -18.27
N LEU A 283 17.01 -10.75 -19.48
CA LEU A 283 16.08 -9.79 -20.07
C LEU A 283 14.66 -10.36 -20.15
N GLU A 284 14.53 -11.62 -20.59
CA GLU A 284 13.27 -12.32 -20.76
C GLU A 284 12.52 -12.52 -19.45
N GLN A 285 13.24 -12.53 -18.32
CA GLN A 285 12.63 -12.62 -17.00
C GLN A 285 12.06 -11.26 -16.57
N ILE A 286 12.79 -10.17 -16.80
CA ILE A 286 12.30 -8.81 -16.52
C ILE A 286 11.11 -8.45 -17.41
N GLU A 287 11.12 -8.86 -18.68
CA GLU A 287 9.98 -8.66 -19.59
C GLU A 287 8.67 -9.24 -19.04
N LYS A 288 8.73 -10.38 -18.36
CA LYS A 288 7.56 -10.98 -17.71
C LYS A 288 7.05 -10.13 -16.54
N PHE A 289 7.95 -9.63 -15.70
CA PHE A 289 7.57 -8.79 -14.56
C PHE A 289 7.05 -7.40 -14.99
N LEU A 290 7.57 -6.88 -16.10
CA LEU A 290 7.23 -5.56 -16.63
C LEU A 290 6.30 -5.62 -17.85
N ALA A 291 5.61 -6.73 -18.10
CA ALA A 291 4.76 -6.90 -19.29
C ALA A 291 3.72 -5.79 -19.47
N ASN A 292 3.19 -5.22 -18.37
CA ASN A 292 2.25 -4.11 -18.41
C ASN A 292 2.91 -2.76 -18.76
N ASN A 293 4.22 -2.65 -18.59
CA ASN A 293 5.04 -1.47 -18.85
C ASN A 293 5.75 -1.51 -20.21
N LEU A 294 5.60 -2.58 -21.00
CA LEU A 294 6.13 -2.69 -22.37
C LEU A 294 5.11 -2.31 -23.44
#